data_AF-A0A2M7MU96-F1
#
_entry.id   AF-A0A2M7MU96-F1
#
_cell.length_a   1.000
_cell.length_b   1.000
_cell.length_c   1.000
_cell.angle_alpha   90.00
_cell.angle_beta   90.00
_cell.angle_gamma   90.00
#
_symmetry.space_group_name_H-M   'P 1'
#
loop_
_entity.id
_entity.type
_entity.pdbx_description
1 polymer ?
#
loop_
_entity_poly.entity_id
_entity_poly.type
_entity_poly.pdbx_seq_one_letter_code
_entity_poly.pdbx_strand_id
1 'polypeptide(L)'
;MTSPSDKEQITEHRAWLAGISEEGLALFPGLGNLLSEVDELLLKSDDVLYYAQPPMDGKLGVRFWRRQRHDKVEPVVVVWQKSSRTGRFWPKQVNGHLTKRVCRRGAFEVNAEVTMETLAIVDKLLAMRKSLAMLLYRTRQSVHSLKTHQKPVLNYQRKRLAELRAASDGFLDLAINSGDAGDVEAGVFEDIHWG
;
A
#
# COMPACT_ATOMS: atom_id res chain seq x y z
N MET A 1 9.15 -26.15 13.45
CA MET A 1 8.44 -24.93 13.04
C MET A 1 7.75 -25.22 11.73
N THR A 2 6.43 -25.38 11.74
CA THR A 2 5.60 -25.56 10.54
C THR A 2 5.48 -24.22 9.83
N SER A 3 5.90 -24.16 8.56
CA SER A 3 5.67 -22.98 7.71
C SER A 3 4.17 -22.75 7.61
N PRO A 4 3.66 -21.52 7.80
CA PRO A 4 2.25 -21.21 7.59
C PRO A 4 1.83 -21.60 6.18
N SER A 5 0.61 -22.12 6.05
CA SER A 5 0.05 -22.54 4.77
C SER A 5 -0.12 -21.34 3.84
N ASP A 6 -0.08 -21.55 2.52
CA ASP A 6 -0.25 -20.46 1.53
C ASP A 6 -1.56 -19.66 1.78
N LYS A 7 -2.62 -20.32 2.27
CA LYS A 7 -3.89 -19.67 2.64
C LYS A 7 -3.75 -18.72 3.84
N GLU A 8 -2.99 -19.10 4.86
CA GLU A 8 -2.70 -18.26 6.01
C GLU A 8 -1.85 -17.06 5.59
N GLN A 9 -0.86 -17.26 4.72
CA GLN A 9 -0.02 -16.18 4.20
C GLN A 9 -0.80 -15.18 3.33
N ILE A 10 -1.76 -15.67 2.52
CA ILE A 10 -2.69 -14.81 1.76
C ILE A 10 -3.58 -14.02 2.73
N THR A 11 -4.04 -14.64 3.81
CA THR A 11 -4.89 -13.98 4.81
C THR A 11 -4.10 -12.93 5.60
N GLU A 12 -2.88 -13.22 6.03
CA GLU A 12 -1.95 -12.29 6.68
C GLU A 12 -1.63 -11.10 5.75
N HIS A 13 -1.41 -11.37 4.46
CA HIS A 13 -1.21 -10.34 3.44
C HIS A 13 -2.46 -9.46 3.27
N ARG A 14 -3.66 -10.05 3.19
CA ARG A 14 -4.92 -9.31 3.13
C ARG A 14 -5.16 -8.46 4.36
N ALA A 15 -4.85 -8.99 5.55
CA ALA A 15 -4.97 -8.25 6.81
C ALA A 15 -3.95 -7.10 6.89
N TRP A 16 -2.72 -7.31 6.43
CA TRP A 16 -1.71 -6.25 6.31
C TRP A 16 -2.15 -5.15 5.32
N LEU A 17 -2.68 -5.55 4.15
CA LEU A 17 -3.29 -4.62 3.22
C LEU A 17 -4.42 -3.85 3.88
N ALA A 18 -5.34 -4.53 4.57
CA ALA A 18 -6.45 -3.93 5.31
C ALA A 18 -5.98 -2.93 6.38
N GLY A 19 -4.89 -3.22 7.09
CA GLY A 19 -4.27 -2.31 8.06
C GLY A 19 -3.56 -1.10 7.43
N ILE A 20 -3.08 -1.21 6.18
CA ILE A 20 -2.67 -0.04 5.38
C ILE A 20 -3.90 0.71 4.85
N SER A 21 -5.01 -0.01 4.69
CA SER A 21 -6.25 0.43 4.09
C SER A 21 -7.10 1.32 5.00
N GLU A 22 -7.10 1.18 6.33
CA GLU A 22 -8.02 2.00 7.15
C GLU A 22 -7.74 3.52 7.09
N GLU A 23 -6.48 3.94 6.98
CA GLU A 23 -6.15 5.37 6.76
C GLU A 23 -6.08 5.77 5.28
N GLY A 24 -5.88 4.79 4.38
CA GLY A 24 -5.67 5.00 2.95
C GLY A 24 -6.93 4.80 2.09
N LEU A 25 -7.82 3.86 2.40
CA LEU A 25 -9.10 3.60 1.71
C LEU A 25 -10.13 4.69 1.96
N ALA A 26 -10.06 5.41 3.09
CA ALA A 26 -10.89 6.59 3.27
C ALA A 26 -10.56 7.69 2.25
N LEU A 27 -9.33 7.69 1.70
CA LEU A 27 -8.84 8.70 0.76
C LEU A 27 -8.65 8.14 -0.68
N PHE A 28 -8.39 6.84 -0.83
CA PHE A 28 -8.02 6.19 -2.10
C PHE A 28 -8.51 4.73 -2.19
N PRO A 29 -9.82 4.47 -2.05
CA PRO A 29 -10.36 3.10 -2.05
C PRO A 29 -10.06 2.34 -3.36
N GLY A 30 -9.99 3.06 -4.48
CA GLY A 30 -9.67 2.47 -5.78
C GLY A 30 -8.27 1.85 -5.86
N LEU A 31 -7.29 2.35 -5.11
CA LEU A 31 -5.89 1.88 -5.18
C LEU A 31 -5.70 0.56 -4.44
N GLY A 32 -6.39 0.39 -3.30
CA GLY A 32 -6.43 -0.88 -2.56
C GLY A 32 -7.20 -1.97 -3.30
N ASN A 33 -8.32 -1.62 -3.94
CA ASN A 33 -9.09 -2.54 -4.77
C ASN A 33 -8.26 -3.02 -5.97
N LEU A 34 -7.62 -2.11 -6.70
CA LEU A 34 -6.78 -2.46 -7.85
C LEU A 34 -5.60 -3.36 -7.44
N LEU A 35 -4.98 -3.11 -6.28
CA LEU A 35 -3.91 -3.98 -5.78
C LEU A 35 -4.43 -5.39 -5.46
N SER A 36 -5.64 -5.50 -4.91
CA SER A 36 -6.29 -6.78 -4.62
C SER A 36 -6.65 -7.53 -5.90
N GLU A 37 -7.16 -6.84 -6.92
CA GLU A 37 -7.43 -7.41 -8.25
C GLU A 37 -6.16 -7.95 -8.90
N VAL A 38 -5.03 -7.24 -8.79
CA VAL A 38 -3.73 -7.72 -9.29
C VAL A 38 -3.29 -8.98 -8.55
N ASP A 39 -3.47 -9.05 -7.22
CA ASP A 39 -3.17 -10.24 -6.43
C ASP A 39 -4.06 -11.44 -6.84
N GLU A 40 -5.34 -11.22 -7.14
CA GLU A 40 -6.24 -12.25 -7.66
C GLU A 40 -5.84 -12.74 -9.05
N LEU A 41 -5.45 -11.84 -9.95
CA LEU A 41 -4.95 -12.20 -11.28
C LEU A 41 -3.65 -13.00 -11.21
N LEU A 42 -2.77 -12.71 -10.23
CA LEU A 42 -1.58 -13.50 -9.96
C LEU A 42 -1.92 -14.93 -9.51
N LEU A 43 -2.94 -15.09 -8.65
CA LEU A 43 -3.41 -16.40 -8.21
C LEU A 43 -4.01 -17.21 -9.37
N LYS A 44 -4.88 -16.58 -10.19
CA LYS A 44 -5.41 -17.23 -11.41
C LYS A 44 -4.32 -17.63 -12.39
N SER A 45 -3.26 -16.82 -12.49
CA SER A 45 -2.10 -17.14 -13.31
C SER A 45 -1.31 -18.34 -12.74
N ASP A 46 -1.23 -18.50 -11.41
CA ASP A 46 -0.66 -19.70 -10.78
C ASP A 46 -1.45 -20.96 -11.14
N ASP A 47 -2.79 -20.88 -11.16
CA ASP A 47 -3.64 -22.00 -11.57
C ASP A 47 -3.35 -22.41 -13.03
N VAL A 48 -3.23 -21.43 -13.95
CA VAL A 48 -2.85 -21.71 -15.34
C VAL A 48 -1.46 -22.35 -15.42
N LEU A 49 -0.47 -21.82 -14.71
CA LEU A 49 0.88 -22.41 -14.64
C LEU A 49 0.85 -23.83 -14.06
N TYR A 50 -0.04 -24.09 -13.10
CA TYR A 50 -0.20 -25.41 -12.50
C TYR A 50 -0.67 -26.44 -13.52
N TYR A 51 -1.64 -26.12 -14.38
CA TYR A 51 -2.14 -27.05 -15.39
C TYR A 51 -1.29 -27.10 -16.66
N ALA A 52 -0.64 -26.01 -17.02
CA ALA A 52 0.19 -25.94 -18.22
C ALA A 52 1.46 -26.79 -18.12
N GLN A 53 1.93 -27.12 -16.91
CA GLN A 53 3.23 -27.78 -16.72
C GLN A 53 3.11 -29.17 -16.09
N PRO A 54 3.92 -30.15 -16.53
CA PRO A 54 3.97 -31.47 -15.91
C PRO A 54 4.36 -31.39 -14.43
N PRO A 55 3.89 -32.33 -13.57
CA PRO A 55 4.17 -32.34 -12.14
C PRO A 55 5.58 -32.88 -11.83
N MET A 56 6.61 -32.19 -12.32
CA MET A 56 8.00 -32.61 -12.21
C MET A 56 8.96 -31.46 -11.85
N ASP A 57 10.24 -31.80 -11.69
CA ASP A 57 11.32 -30.86 -11.40
C ASP A 57 11.39 -29.76 -12.47
N GLY A 58 11.54 -28.51 -12.05
CA GLY A 58 11.56 -27.36 -12.95
C GLY A 58 10.20 -26.69 -13.18
N LYS A 59 9.10 -27.21 -12.61
CA LYS A 59 7.78 -26.56 -12.67
C LYS A 59 7.82 -25.16 -12.05
N LEU A 60 7.24 -24.18 -12.73
CA LEU A 60 7.14 -22.80 -12.26
C LEU A 60 5.77 -22.55 -11.60
N GLY A 61 5.72 -21.60 -10.66
CA GLY A 61 4.49 -21.14 -10.03
C GLY A 61 4.66 -19.79 -9.33
N VAL A 62 3.58 -19.22 -8.82
CA VAL A 62 3.56 -17.99 -8.03
C VAL A 62 3.30 -18.33 -6.57
N ARG A 63 4.11 -17.78 -5.66
CA ARG A 63 3.93 -17.94 -4.22
C ARG A 63 4.07 -16.62 -3.51
N PHE A 64 3.25 -16.42 -2.49
CA PHE A 64 3.38 -15.32 -1.55
C PHE A 64 4.48 -15.70 -0.56
N TRP A 65 5.58 -14.95 -0.56
CA TRP A 65 6.77 -15.27 0.21
C TRP A 65 7.05 -14.16 1.23
N ARG A 66 7.29 -14.54 2.49
CA ARG A 66 7.68 -13.63 3.55
C ARG A 66 9.15 -13.25 3.41
N ARG A 67 9.47 -11.98 3.12
CA ARG A 67 10.87 -11.50 3.09
C ARG A 67 11.43 -11.39 4.52
N GLN A 68 12.75 -11.20 4.63
CA GLN A 68 13.46 -10.99 5.90
C GLN A 68 12.88 -9.89 6.81
N ARG A 69 12.14 -8.91 6.25
CA ARG A 69 11.34 -8.00 7.08
C ARG A 69 10.02 -8.71 7.42
N HIS A 70 9.87 -9.04 8.69
CA HIS A 70 8.82 -9.90 9.21
C HIS A 70 7.39 -9.50 8.80
N ASP A 71 7.12 -8.26 8.40
CA ASP A 71 5.75 -7.82 8.14
C ASP A 71 5.38 -7.75 6.65
N LYS A 72 6.25 -8.23 5.74
CA LYS A 72 6.02 -8.09 4.30
C LYS A 72 5.96 -9.43 3.58
N VAL A 73 4.76 -9.74 3.09
CA VAL A 73 4.49 -10.85 2.18
C VAL A 73 4.43 -10.29 0.75
N GLU A 74 5.22 -10.87 -0.16
CA GLU A 74 5.25 -10.48 -1.57
C GLU A 74 5.06 -11.70 -2.48
N PRO A 75 4.23 -11.61 -3.53
CA PRO A 75 4.19 -12.64 -4.55
C PRO A 75 5.51 -12.65 -5.30
N VAL A 76 6.05 -13.85 -5.48
CA VAL A 76 7.27 -14.13 -6.23
C VAL A 76 7.03 -15.34 -7.11
N VAL A 77 7.76 -15.40 -8.23
CA VAL A 77 7.80 -16.63 -9.02
C VAL A 77 8.79 -17.60 -8.39
N VAL A 78 8.39 -18.85 -8.31
CA VAL A 78 9.19 -19.96 -7.78
C VAL A 78 9.36 -21.03 -8.84
N VAL A 79 10.47 -21.75 -8.75
CA VAL A 79 10.69 -23.02 -9.43
C VAL A 79 10.67 -24.14 -8.41
N TRP A 80 9.91 -25.19 -8.68
CA TRP A 80 9.85 -26.38 -7.86
C TRP A 80 11.07 -27.25 -8.17
N GLN A 81 11.86 -27.52 -7.13
CA GLN A 81 13.04 -28.35 -7.22
C GLN A 81 12.87 -29.61 -6.39
N LYS A 82 13.19 -30.77 -6.97
CA LYS A 82 13.17 -32.05 -6.27
C LYS A 82 14.47 -32.26 -5.50
N SER A 83 14.36 -32.58 -4.22
CA SER A 83 15.50 -32.99 -3.41
C SER A 83 16.12 -34.28 -3.91
N SER A 84 17.43 -34.24 -4.19
CA SER A 84 18.21 -35.45 -4.37
C SER A 84 18.28 -36.29 -3.08
N ARG A 85 18.30 -35.64 -1.91
CA ARG A 85 18.41 -36.32 -0.60
C ARG A 85 17.08 -36.83 -0.07
N THR A 86 16.01 -36.04 -0.15
CA THR A 86 14.72 -36.37 0.48
C THR A 86 13.63 -36.77 -0.51
N GLY A 87 13.86 -36.63 -1.82
CA GLY A 87 12.86 -36.83 -2.86
C GLY A 87 11.70 -35.82 -2.86
N ARG A 88 11.62 -34.91 -1.88
CA ARG A 88 10.55 -33.92 -1.74
C ARG A 88 10.79 -32.71 -2.64
N PHE A 89 9.70 -32.11 -3.12
CA PHE A 89 9.77 -30.85 -3.83
C PHE A 89 9.84 -29.67 -2.86
N TRP A 90 10.71 -28.70 -3.15
CA TRP A 90 10.73 -27.41 -2.47
C TRP A 90 10.65 -26.27 -3.48
N PRO A 91 10.01 -25.15 -3.12
CA PRO A 91 10.01 -23.97 -3.96
C PRO A 91 11.35 -23.24 -3.80
N LYS A 92 11.89 -22.73 -4.91
CA LYS A 92 13.03 -21.81 -4.92
C LYS A 92 12.64 -20.56 -5.70
N GLN A 93 12.79 -19.39 -5.09
CA GLN A 93 12.53 -18.12 -5.77
C GLN A 93 13.42 -17.99 -7.01
N VAL A 94 12.81 -17.56 -8.12
CA VAL A 94 13.50 -17.19 -9.35
C VAL A 94 13.43 -15.69 -9.58
N ASN A 95 14.54 -15.12 -10.03
CA ASN A 95 14.70 -13.70 -10.34
C ASN A 95 15.13 -13.52 -11.80
N GLY A 96 14.94 -12.30 -12.32
CA GLY A 96 15.30 -11.91 -13.68
C GLY A 96 14.19 -12.19 -14.69
N HIS A 97 14.55 -12.31 -15.98
CA HIS A 97 13.58 -12.55 -17.05
C HIS A 97 12.91 -13.92 -16.91
N LEU A 98 11.65 -13.92 -16.48
CA LEU A 98 10.89 -15.14 -16.16
C LEU A 98 10.67 -16.04 -17.38
N THR A 99 10.43 -15.47 -18.55
CA THR A 99 10.23 -16.21 -19.81
C THR A 99 11.44 -17.05 -20.21
N LYS A 100 12.66 -16.64 -19.84
CA LYS A 100 13.90 -17.41 -20.08
C LYS A 100 14.00 -18.66 -19.19
N ARG A 101 13.12 -18.82 -18.20
CA ARG A 101 13.08 -19.97 -17.29
C ARG A 101 12.18 -21.10 -17.78
N VAL A 102 11.38 -20.87 -18.82
CA VAL A 102 10.49 -21.89 -19.38
C VAL A 102 11.32 -23.01 -20.00
N CYS A 103 11.12 -24.23 -19.52
CA CYS A 103 11.67 -25.42 -20.15
C CYS A 103 10.90 -25.71 -21.45
N ARG A 104 11.61 -25.92 -22.55
CA ARG A 104 11.02 -26.22 -23.87
C ARG A 104 11.42 -27.59 -24.40
N ARG A 105 11.62 -28.55 -23.51
CA ARG A 105 12.12 -29.89 -23.86
C ARG A 105 11.30 -30.96 -23.16
N GLY A 106 11.17 -32.11 -23.81
CA GLY A 106 10.51 -33.28 -23.24
C GLY A 106 9.06 -32.99 -22.87
N ALA A 107 8.63 -33.42 -21.68
CA ALA A 107 7.23 -33.25 -21.24
C ALA A 107 6.77 -31.79 -21.10
N PHE A 108 7.70 -30.83 -21.01
CA PHE A 108 7.36 -29.40 -20.93
C PHE A 108 7.06 -28.77 -22.29
N GLU A 109 7.51 -29.39 -23.39
CA GLU A 109 7.45 -28.80 -24.72
C GLU A 109 6.02 -28.52 -25.20
N VAL A 110 5.10 -29.44 -24.90
CA VAL A 110 3.69 -29.41 -25.36
C VAL A 110 2.99 -28.09 -25.02
N ASN A 111 3.26 -27.54 -23.83
CA ASN A 111 2.61 -26.33 -23.32
C ASN A 111 3.61 -25.20 -23.03
N ALA A 112 4.79 -25.24 -23.66
CA ALA A 112 5.85 -24.28 -23.43
C ALA A 112 5.43 -22.86 -23.82
N GLU A 113 4.71 -22.71 -24.94
CA GLU A 113 4.15 -21.43 -25.42
C GLU A 113 3.20 -20.82 -24.38
N VAL A 114 2.18 -21.58 -23.95
CA VAL A 114 1.21 -21.15 -22.93
C VAL A 114 1.90 -20.76 -21.62
N THR A 115 2.89 -21.56 -21.18
CA THR A 115 3.67 -21.26 -19.98
C THR A 115 4.44 -19.95 -20.12
N MET A 116 5.01 -19.69 -21.29
CA MET A 116 5.77 -18.47 -21.58
C MET A 116 4.90 -17.24 -21.62
N GLU A 117 3.75 -17.30 -22.29
CA GLU A 117 2.77 -16.22 -22.34
C GLU A 117 2.24 -15.90 -20.93
N THR A 118 1.90 -16.94 -20.16
CA THR A 118 1.44 -16.79 -18.78
C THR A 118 2.52 -16.12 -17.92
N LEU A 119 3.79 -16.51 -18.04
CA LEU A 119 4.87 -15.84 -17.31
C LEU A 119 5.11 -14.39 -17.75
N ALA A 120 4.90 -14.06 -19.02
CA ALA A 120 4.98 -12.69 -19.50
C ALA A 120 3.87 -11.82 -18.88
N ILE A 121 2.67 -12.37 -18.69
CA ILE A 121 1.58 -11.72 -17.95
C ILE A 121 1.94 -11.58 -16.48
N VAL A 122 2.44 -12.64 -15.83
CA VAL A 122 2.87 -12.61 -14.43
C VAL A 122 3.95 -11.55 -14.19
N ASP A 123 4.93 -11.40 -15.08
CA ASP A 123 5.98 -10.38 -14.97
C ASP A 123 5.38 -8.96 -14.96
N LYS A 124 4.42 -8.70 -15.86
CA LYS A 124 3.68 -7.42 -15.90
C LYS A 124 2.87 -7.19 -14.63
N LEU A 125 2.17 -8.21 -14.13
CA LEU A 125 1.37 -8.13 -12.91
C LEU A 125 2.25 -7.86 -11.67
N LEU A 126 3.41 -8.53 -11.56
CA LEU A 126 4.37 -8.29 -10.48
C LEU A 126 4.93 -6.87 -10.51
N ALA A 127 5.26 -6.36 -11.70
CA ALA A 127 5.70 -4.98 -11.88
C ALA A 127 4.60 -3.98 -11.48
N MET A 128 3.37 -4.19 -11.94
CA MET A 128 2.21 -3.36 -11.61
C MET A 128 1.95 -3.34 -10.11
N ARG A 129 1.92 -4.52 -9.47
CA ARG A 129 1.76 -4.67 -8.02
C ARG A 129 2.83 -3.89 -7.26
N LYS A 130 4.10 -4.00 -7.67
CA LYS A 130 5.22 -3.28 -7.04
C LYS A 130 5.02 -1.77 -7.11
N SER A 131 4.59 -1.26 -8.27
CA SER A 131 4.30 0.17 -8.47
C SER A 131 3.13 0.64 -7.61
N LEU A 132 2.02 -0.11 -7.59
CA LEU A 132 0.84 0.19 -6.78
C LEU A 132 1.13 0.16 -5.28
N ALA A 133 1.84 -0.86 -4.81
CA ALA A 133 2.25 -0.95 -3.41
C ALA A 133 3.17 0.19 -2.98
N MET A 134 4.09 0.62 -3.86
CA MET A 134 4.95 1.77 -3.61
C MET A 134 4.16 3.08 -3.57
N LEU A 135 3.21 3.26 -4.48
CA LEU A 135 2.33 4.42 -4.50
C LEU A 135 1.50 4.49 -3.22
N LEU A 136 0.86 3.39 -2.82
CA LEU A 136 0.11 3.29 -1.57
C LEU A 136 0.96 3.65 -0.35
N TYR A 137 2.20 3.15 -0.29
CA TYR A 137 3.14 3.47 0.79
C TYR A 137 3.49 4.96 0.82
N ARG A 138 3.83 5.56 -0.32
CA ARG A 138 4.16 7.00 -0.42
C ARG A 138 2.97 7.86 -0.03
N THR A 139 1.77 7.54 -0.53
CA THR A 139 0.53 8.25 -0.19
C THR A 139 0.27 8.20 1.32
N ARG A 140 0.44 7.04 1.96
CA ARG A 140 0.34 6.92 3.41
C ARG A 140 1.34 7.82 4.14
N GLN A 141 2.60 7.85 3.71
CA GLN A 141 3.62 8.74 4.29
C GLN A 141 3.25 10.21 4.14
N SER A 142 2.76 10.63 2.97
CA SER A 142 2.33 12.01 2.71
C SER A 142 1.14 12.40 3.58
N VAL A 143 0.10 11.55 3.68
CA VAL A 143 -1.06 11.80 4.55
C VAL A 143 -0.63 11.89 6.02
N HIS A 144 0.24 10.98 6.47
CA HIS A 144 0.75 11.01 7.84
C HIS A 144 1.55 12.27 8.14
N SER A 145 2.40 12.72 7.21
CA SER A 145 3.14 13.98 7.32
C SER A 145 2.19 15.19 7.39
N LEU A 146 1.19 15.27 6.50
CA LEU A 146 0.18 16.34 6.52
C LEU A 146 -0.58 16.39 7.84
N LYS A 147 -1.06 15.25 8.36
CA LYS A 147 -1.72 15.18 9.67
C LYS A 147 -0.81 15.67 10.80
N THR A 148 0.46 15.28 10.77
CA THR A 148 1.45 15.65 11.78
C THR A 148 1.75 17.16 11.75
N HIS A 149 1.79 17.79 10.57
CA HIS A 149 2.06 19.23 10.44
C HIS A 149 0.81 20.12 10.56
N GLN A 150 -0.39 19.63 10.21
CA GLN A 150 -1.64 20.40 10.37
C GLN A 150 -2.07 20.56 11.83
N LYS A 151 -1.90 19.52 12.67
CA LYS A 151 -2.31 19.56 14.07
C LYS A 151 -1.68 20.73 14.85
N PRO A 152 -0.35 20.96 14.79
CA PRO A 152 0.29 22.10 15.43
C PRO A 152 -0.25 23.46 14.94
N VAL A 153 -0.45 23.61 13.62
CA VAL A 153 -0.96 24.85 13.02
C VAL A 153 -2.40 25.14 13.48
N LEU A 154 -3.27 24.14 13.43
CA LEU A 154 -4.66 24.27 13.91
C LEU A 154 -4.73 24.53 15.42
N ASN A 155 -3.86 23.89 16.21
CA ASN A 155 -3.78 24.15 17.64
C ASN A 155 -3.30 25.58 17.93
N TYR A 156 -2.32 26.07 17.18
CA TYR A 156 -1.86 27.45 17.26
C TYR A 156 -2.97 28.44 16.90
N GLN A 157 -3.68 28.23 15.79
CA GLN A 157 -4.80 29.07 15.36
C GLN A 157 -5.93 29.07 16.39
N ARG A 158 -6.28 27.92 16.98
CA ARG A 158 -7.28 27.82 18.04
C ARG A 158 -6.87 28.58 19.29
N LYS A 159 -5.61 28.43 19.72
CA LYS A 159 -5.08 29.17 20.87
C LYS A 159 -5.13 30.67 20.60
N ARG A 160 -4.70 31.11 19.42
CA ARG A 160 -4.71 32.52 19.03
C ARG A 160 -6.13 33.10 18.96
N LEU A 161 -7.10 32.35 18.43
CA LEU A 161 -8.51 32.76 18.44
C LEU A 161 -9.08 32.87 19.85
N ALA A 162 -8.72 31.95 20.76
CA ALA A 162 -9.13 32.02 22.15
C ALA A 162 -8.54 33.25 22.86
N GLU A 163 -7.27 33.57 22.62
CA GLU A 163 -6.62 34.79 23.13
C GLU A 163 -7.31 36.06 22.62
N LEU A 164 -7.62 36.13 21.31
CA LEU A 164 -8.31 37.27 20.71
C LEU A 164 -9.73 37.46 21.26
N ARG A 165 -10.46 36.36 21.48
CA ARG A 165 -11.79 36.42 22.11
C ARG A 165 -11.73 36.91 23.55
N ALA A 166 -10.82 36.37 24.36
CA ALA A 166 -10.64 36.80 25.74
C ALA A 166 -10.23 38.29 25.83
N ALA A 167 -9.39 38.78 24.90
CA ALA A 167 -9.05 40.19 24.81
C ALA A 167 -10.25 41.07 24.42
N SER A 168 -11.07 40.62 23.45
CA SER A 168 -12.30 41.31 23.04
C SER A 168 -13.31 41.40 24.18
N ASP A 169 -13.52 40.31 24.91
CA ASP A 169 -14.45 40.26 26.03
C ASP A 169 -13.97 41.16 27.18
N GLY A 170 -12.66 41.17 27.47
CA GLY A 170 -12.06 42.07 28.46
C GLY A 170 -12.17 43.56 28.08
N PHE A 171 -12.08 43.90 26.78
CA PHE A 171 -12.32 45.26 26.29
C PHE A 171 -13.78 45.69 26.46
N LEU A 172 -14.73 44.78 26.19
CA LEU A 172 -16.15 45.03 26.40
C LEU A 172 -16.49 45.23 27.89
N ASP A 173 -15.93 44.40 28.76
CA ASP A 173 -16.11 44.53 30.22
C ASP A 173 -15.50 45.83 30.76
N LEU A 174 -14.35 46.27 30.23
CA LEU A 174 -13.74 47.55 30.58
C LEU A 174 -14.61 48.73 30.13
N ALA A 175 -15.16 48.70 28.91
CA ALA A 175 -16.03 49.76 28.38
C ALA A 175 -17.36 49.84 29.13
N ILE A 176 -17.92 48.71 29.56
CA ILE A 176 -19.14 48.67 30.36
C ILE A 176 -18.89 49.20 31.79
N ASN A 177 -17.75 48.86 32.39
CA ASN A 177 -17.42 49.27 33.76
C ASN A 177 -16.83 50.69 33.87
N SER A 178 -16.27 51.25 32.80
CA SER A 178 -15.78 52.64 32.78
C SER A 178 -16.88 53.68 32.69
N GLY A 179 -18.14 53.27 32.48
CA GLY A 179 -19.29 54.17 32.43
C GLY A 179 -19.27 55.14 31.25
N ASP A 180 -18.48 54.85 30.22
CA ASP A 180 -18.34 55.68 29.03
C ASP A 180 -19.17 55.08 27.90
N ALA A 181 -20.49 55.11 28.08
CA ALA A 181 -21.49 54.78 27.05
C ALA A 181 -21.86 56.03 26.20
N GLY A 182 -20.97 57.02 26.15
CA GLY A 182 -21.10 58.20 25.31
C GLY A 182 -19.96 58.24 24.29
N ASP A 183 -20.30 58.15 23.01
CA ASP A 183 -19.43 58.39 21.86
C ASP A 183 -18.33 57.35 21.57
N VAL A 184 -18.74 56.13 21.24
CA VAL A 184 -17.96 55.29 20.31
C VAL A 184 -18.40 55.64 18.89
N GLU A 185 -17.93 56.78 18.39
CA GLU A 185 -18.02 57.11 16.97
C GLU A 185 -17.28 56.05 16.14
N ALA A 186 -17.91 55.69 15.03
CA ALA A 186 -17.36 54.83 14.00
C ALA A 186 -16.03 55.40 13.47
N GLY A 187 -14.91 54.81 13.89
CA GLY A 187 -13.60 55.34 13.54
C GLY A 187 -12.47 54.30 13.53
N VAL A 188 -12.67 53.13 12.91
CA VAL A 188 -11.54 52.28 12.47
C VAL A 188 -11.92 51.53 11.20
N PHE A 189 -11.79 52.20 10.04
CA PHE A 189 -11.72 51.55 8.74
C PHE A 189 -10.87 52.39 7.80
N GLU A 190 -9.58 52.54 8.10
CA GLU A 190 -8.59 52.93 7.09
C GLU A 190 -7.22 52.34 7.46
N ASP A 191 -6.44 52.04 6.42
CA ASP A 191 -5.10 51.44 6.40
C ASP A 191 -4.96 49.91 6.52
N ILE A 192 -5.39 49.22 5.46
CA ILE A 192 -4.67 48.02 4.99
C ILE A 192 -3.96 48.40 3.68
N HIS A 193 -2.67 48.72 3.77
CA HIS A 193 -1.77 48.75 2.62
C HIS A 193 -1.46 47.32 2.18
N TRP A 194 -1.87 46.95 0.97
CA TRP A 194 -1.34 45.79 0.27
C TRP A 194 0.00 46.14 -0.36
N GLY A 195 1.07 45.54 0.17
CA GLY A 195 2.38 45.42 -0.47
C GLY A 195 2.67 43.97 -0.80
#